data_AF-A0A6H5JR15-F1
#
_entry.id   AF-A0A6H5JR15-F1
#
_cell.length_a   1.000
_cell.length_b   1.000
_cell.length_c   1.000
_cell.angle_alpha   90.00
_cell.angle_beta   90.00
_cell.angle_gamma   90.00
#
_symmetry.space_group_name_H-M   'P 1'
#
loop_
_entity.id
_entity.type
_entity.pdbx_description
1 polymer ?
#
loop_
_entity_poly.entity_id
_entity_poly.type
_entity_poly.pdbx_seq_one_letter_code
_entity_poly.pdbx_strand_id
1 'polypeptide(L)' 'MTSTWAFVDMKCQQKFLQSPVATQYKVATLLSNFHSCLNGGNQISQYLGVEPPTLEEYLKV' A
#
# COMPACT_ATOMS: atom_id res chain seq x y z
N MET A 1 13.02 3.41 -0.49
CA MET A 1 11.55 3.30 -0.64
C MET A 1 11.31 2.37 -1.81
N THR A 2 11.09 1.09 -1.53
CA THR A 2 10.94 0.03 -2.53
C THR A 2 9.72 0.33 -3.40
N SER A 3 9.96 0.54 -4.68
CA SER A 3 8.96 0.88 -5.69
C SER A 3 8.11 -0.35 -6.03
N THR A 4 7.20 -0.76 -5.14
CA THR A 4 6.25 -1.85 -5.43
C THR A 4 5.28 -1.46 -6.55
N TRP A 5 4.96 -0.17 -6.64
CA TRP A 5 3.93 0.37 -7.54
C TRP A 5 4.50 1.49 -8.39
N ALA A 6 4.91 1.17 -9.63
CA ALA A 6 5.56 2.12 -10.54
C ALA A 6 4.73 3.40 -10.78
N PHE A 7 3.40 3.27 -10.80
CA PHE A 7 2.50 4.40 -11.07
C PHE A 7 2.42 5.44 -9.95
N VAL A 8 2.88 5.14 -8.72
CA VAL A 8 3.05 6.16 -7.65
C VAL A 8 4.51 6.56 -7.46
N ASP A 9 5.44 6.04 -8.26
CA ASP A 9 6.82 6.52 -8.25
C ASP A 9 6.88 7.91 -8.89
N MET A 10 7.10 8.92 -8.05
CA MET A 10 6.96 10.34 -8.40
C MET A 10 7.98 10.83 -9.44
N LYS A 11 9.01 10.04 -9.76
CA LYS A 11 10.18 10.57 -10.45
C LYS A 11 9.94 11.02 -11.89
N CYS A 12 9.02 10.41 -12.64
CA CYS A 12 8.77 10.82 -14.05
C CYS A 12 7.35 10.61 -14.60
N GLN A 13 6.40 9.99 -13.88
CA GLN A 13 5.11 9.58 -14.46
C GLN A 13 3.91 10.48 -14.11
N GLN A 14 4.05 11.34 -13.10
CA GLN A 14 2.95 12.16 -12.59
C GLN A 14 2.95 13.54 -13.24
N LYS A 15 1.82 13.93 -13.84
CA LYS A 15 1.60 15.23 -14.48
C LYS A 15 0.65 16.07 -13.63
N PHE A 16 1.04 17.31 -13.34
CA PHE A 16 0.21 18.25 -12.59
C PHE A 16 -1.15 18.44 -13.27
N LEU A 17 -2.24 18.31 -12.51
CA LEU A 17 -3.64 18.39 -12.96
C LEU A 17 -4.07 17.40 -14.05
N GLN A 18 -3.23 16.43 -14.44
CA GLN A 18 -3.55 15.44 -15.47
C GLN A 18 -3.48 14.00 -14.95
N SER A 19 -2.67 13.75 -13.92
CA SER A 19 -2.62 12.44 -13.28
C SER A 19 -3.63 12.35 -12.13
N PRO A 20 -4.37 11.24 -12.00
CA PRO A 20 -5.28 11.02 -10.87
C PRO A 20 -4.49 10.59 -9.62
N VAL A 21 -3.58 11.46 -9.15
CA VAL A 21 -2.62 11.19 -8.05
C VAL A 21 -3.32 10.61 -6.82
N ALA A 22 -4.42 11.24 -6.40
CA ALA A 22 -5.16 10.84 -5.21
C ALA A 22 -5.74 9.42 -5.34
N THR A 23 -6.30 9.08 -6.50
CA THR A 23 -6.86 7.75 -6.78
C THR A 23 -5.76 6.70 -6.83
N GLN A 24 -4.66 7.01 -7.53
CA GLN A 24 -3.50 6.12 -7.62
C GLN A 24 -2.90 5.84 -6.23
N TYR A 25 -2.75 6.87 -5.40
CA TYR A 25 -2.26 6.70 -4.04
C TYR A 25 -3.18 5.80 -3.20
N LYS A 26 -4.51 6.02 -3.24
CA LYS A 26 -5.49 5.17 -2.55
C LYS A 26 -5.37 3.69 -2.97
N VAL A 27 -5.27 3.43 -4.27
CA VAL A 27 -5.11 2.07 -4.81
C VAL A 27 -3.79 1.45 -4.36
N ALA A 28 -2.68 2.19 -4.45
CA ALA A 28 -1.38 1.72 -4.00
C ALA A 28 -1.37 1.40 -2.50
N THR A 29 -2.00 2.23 -1.67
CA THR A 29 -2.15 1.96 -0.23
C THR A 29 -2.96 0.69 0.02
N LEU A 30 -4.09 0.55 -0.66
CA LEU A 30 -4.95 -0.64 -0.53
C LEU A 30 -4.18 -1.92 -0.85
N LEU A 31 -3.48 -1.94 -2.00
CA LEU A 31 -2.69 -3.09 -2.44
C LEU A 31 -1.50 -3.37 -1.50
N SER A 32 -0.87 -2.33 -0.94
CA SER A 32 0.22 -2.48 0.03
C SER A 32 -0.26 -3.10 1.33
N ASN A 33 -1.46 -2.74 1.77
CA ASN A 33 -2.07 -3.30 2.98
C ASN A 33 -2.48 -4.76 2.73
N PHE A 34 -3.03 -5.09 1.56
CA PHE A 34 -3.28 -6.49 1.19
C PHE A 34 -2.00 -7.32 1.18
N HIS A 35 -0.91 -6.78 0.60
CA HIS A 35 0.38 -7.44 0.60
C HIS A 35 0.91 -7.67 2.03
N SER A 36 0.71 -6.70 2.94
CA SER A 36 1.07 -6.85 4.35
C SER A 36 0.24 -7.94 5.04
N CYS A 37 -1.08 -8.01 4.80
CA CYS A 37 -1.94 -9.04 5.37
C CYS A 37 -1.54 -10.44 4.88
N LEU A 38 -1.36 -10.61 3.56
CA LEU A 38 -1.06 -11.90 2.93
C LEU A 38 0.34 -12.44 3.29
N ASN A 39 1.30 -11.56 3.58
CA ASN A 39 2.66 -11.97 3.94
C ASN A 39 2.87 -12.17 5.45
N GLY A 40 1.82 -12.12 6.26
CA GLY A 40 1.95 -12.24 7.71
C GLY A 40 2.63 -11.03 8.36
N GLY A 41 2.55 -9.86 7.72
CA GLY A 41 2.87 -8.57 8.33
C GLY A 41 3.81 -7.71 7.51
N ASN A 42 4.34 -6.67 8.16
CA ASN A 42 5.37 -5.81 7.62
C ASN A 42 6.40 -5.49 8.72
N GLN A 43 7.41 -4.68 8.37
CA GLN A 43 8.47 -4.30 9.32
C GLN A 43 7.92 -3.66 10.60
N ILE A 44 6.83 -2.90 10.51
CA ILE A 44 6.21 -2.23 11.66
C ILE A 44 5.49 -3.25 12.55
N SER A 45 4.72 -4.16 11.97
CA SER A 45 4.02 -5.20 12.75
C SER A 45 5.01 -6.12 13.46
N GLN A 46 6.13 -6.45 12.81
CA GLN A 46 7.24 -7.19 13.41
C GLN A 46 7.90 -6.42 14.55
N TYR A 47 8.19 -5.13 14.34
CA TYR A 47 8.81 -4.28 15.37
C TYR A 47 7.92 -4.13 16.61
N LEU A 48 6.60 -3.99 16.41
CA LEU A 48 5.63 -3.86 17.49
C LEU A 48 5.23 -5.20 18.11
N GLY A 49 5.61 -6.33 17.51
CA GLY A 49 5.17 -7.67 17.95
C GLY A 49 3.66 -7.87 17.85
N VAL A 50 3.01 -7.20 16.89
CA VAL A 50 1.55 -7.27 16.68
C VAL A 50 1.27 -8.13 15.46
N GLU A 51 0.35 -9.07 15.60
CA GLU A 51 -0.12 -9.88 14.48
C GLU A 51 -0.95 -9.02 13.51
N PRO A 52 -0.65 -9.05 12.20
CA PRO A 52 -1.47 -8.33 11.23
C PRO A 52 -2.85 -8.97 11.11
N PRO A 53 -3.87 -8.21 10.64
CA PRO A 53 -5.15 -8.80 10.31
C PRO A 53 -5.04 -9.73 9.10
N THR A 54 -5.98 -10.66 8.99
CA THR A 54 -6.24 -11.38 7.74
C THR A 54 -6.77 -10.42 6.66
N LEU A 55 -6.66 -10.82 5.40
CA LEU A 55 -7.18 -10.02 4.29
C LEU A 55 -8.70 -9.82 4.42
N GLU A 56 -9.41 -10.84 4.87
CA GLU A 56 -10.86 -10.82 5.10
C GLU A 56 -11.25 -9.88 6.24
N GLU A 57 -10.47 -9.81 7.32
CA GLU A 57 -10.70 -8.85 8.41
C GLU A 57 -10.45 -7.41 7.94
N TYR A 58 -9.39 -7.20 7.16
CA TYR A 58 -9.05 -5.88 6.63
C TYR A 58 -10.12 -5.34 5.65
N LEU A 59 -10.74 -6.21 4.85
CA LEU A 59 -11.78 -5.84 3.85
C LEU A 59 -13.19 -5.63 4.42
N LYS A 60 -13.44 -6.04 5.66
CA LYS A 60 -14.75 -5.87 6.31
C LYS A 60 -15.01 -4.44 6.83
N VAL A 61 -14.02 -3.56 6.70
CA VAL A 61 -14.04 -2.16 7.17
C VAL A 61 -14.57 -1.23 6.09
#